data_AF-A0A349DGB6-F1
#
_entry.id   AF-A0A349DGB6-F1
#
_cell.length_a   1.000
_cell.length_b   1.000
_cell.length_c   1.000
_cell.angle_alpha   90.00
_cell.angle_beta   90.00
_cell.angle_gamma   90.00
#
_symmetry.space_group_name_H-M   'P 1'
#
loop_
_entity.id
_entity.type
_entity.pdbx_description
1 polymer ?
#
loop_
_entity_poly.entity_id
_entity_poly.type
_entity_poly.pdbx_seq_one_letter_code
_entity_poly.pdbx_strand_id
1 'polypeptide(L)'
;RDYRGGGRSSARETAARVAAGAIAKQFLTQKGIKITAYTSQVGQIKLTTPYTELDFNEIEQNDVRCPDATMATQMIERIKEVRKQGDTIGGVISAVIENTPVGLGEPAFDKLHAELGKAMLSINAVKGFEYGSGFDGVEMLGSEHNDLIFKDEEGQVHTRSNHSGGVQGGISNGEDIYFRVAFKPVATLMRDQESVDVEGESVTVQGKGRHDPCVVPRAVVIVEAMAALVILDFYLRQQSYQSA
;
A
#
# COMPACT_ATOMS: atom_id res chain seq x y z
N ARG A 1 12.68 6.68 -26.75
CA ARG A 1 11.25 6.39 -26.45
C ARG A 1 10.47 7.69 -26.65
N ASP A 2 9.21 7.64 -27.08
CA ASP A 2 8.38 8.83 -27.27
C ASP A 2 8.25 9.63 -25.94
N TYR A 3 8.67 10.90 -25.96
CA TYR A 3 8.77 11.78 -24.78
C TYR A 3 7.56 12.69 -24.59
N ARG A 4 6.56 12.63 -25.49
CA ARG A 4 5.39 13.55 -25.52
C ARG A 4 4.37 13.34 -24.38
N GLY A 5 4.76 12.60 -23.33
CA GLY A 5 3.97 12.34 -22.13
C GLY A 5 4.40 11.04 -21.44
N GLY A 6 3.67 10.67 -20.38
CA GLY A 6 3.93 9.42 -19.66
C GLY A 6 3.68 8.14 -20.47
N GLY A 7 2.93 8.21 -21.59
CA GLY A 7 2.63 7.06 -22.45
C GLY A 7 2.20 5.82 -21.65
N ARG A 8 2.87 4.67 -21.90
CA ARG A 8 2.66 3.41 -21.14
C ARG A 8 3.10 3.47 -19.67
N SER A 9 3.99 4.40 -19.31
CA SER A 9 4.40 4.62 -17.91
C SER A 9 3.47 5.58 -17.15
N SER A 10 2.42 6.10 -17.80
CA SER A 10 1.42 6.93 -17.13
C SER A 10 0.65 6.12 -16.10
N ALA A 11 0.35 6.74 -14.95
CA ALA A 11 -0.56 6.17 -13.96
C ALA A 11 -1.97 5.89 -14.51
N ARG A 12 -2.32 6.33 -15.73
CA ARG A 12 -3.59 5.97 -16.37
C ARG A 12 -3.78 4.46 -16.54
N GLU A 13 -2.69 3.69 -16.62
CA GLU A 13 -2.75 2.23 -16.69
C GLU A 13 -3.34 1.60 -15.42
N THR A 14 -3.23 2.26 -14.25
CA THR A 14 -3.74 1.72 -12.99
C THR A 14 -5.27 1.60 -12.97
N ALA A 15 -5.99 2.28 -13.86
CA ALA A 15 -7.42 2.07 -14.05
C ALA A 15 -7.76 0.62 -14.42
N ALA A 16 -6.94 -0.02 -15.26
CA ALA A 16 -7.11 -1.43 -15.61
C ALA A 16 -6.82 -2.35 -14.41
N ARG A 17 -5.79 -2.02 -13.62
CA ARG A 17 -5.45 -2.75 -12.39
C ARG A 17 -6.58 -2.69 -11.36
N VAL A 18 -7.18 -1.51 -11.16
CA VAL A 18 -8.32 -1.32 -10.26
C VAL A 18 -9.54 -2.10 -10.73
N ALA A 19 -9.83 -2.10 -12.04
CA ALA A 19 -10.92 -2.91 -12.59
C ALA A 19 -10.72 -4.42 -12.35
N ALA A 20 -9.51 -4.93 -12.59
CA ALA A 20 -9.19 -6.33 -12.29
C ALA A 20 -9.23 -6.64 -10.79
N GLY A 21 -8.69 -5.74 -9.97
CA GLY A 21 -8.71 -5.85 -8.51
C GLY A 21 -10.12 -5.82 -7.93
N ALA A 22 -11.06 -5.08 -8.52
CA ALA A 22 -12.46 -5.09 -8.09
C ALA A 22 -13.11 -6.48 -8.26
N ILE A 23 -12.83 -7.17 -9.37
CA ILE A 23 -13.26 -8.55 -9.59
C ILE A 23 -12.62 -9.47 -8.55
N ALA A 24 -11.31 -9.28 -8.28
CA ALA A 24 -10.61 -10.08 -7.27
C ALA A 24 -11.18 -9.86 -5.86
N LYS A 25 -11.40 -8.61 -5.43
CA LYS A 25 -12.04 -8.29 -4.15
C LYS A 25 -13.42 -8.93 -4.05
N GLN A 26 -14.23 -8.87 -5.11
CA GLN A 26 -15.57 -9.49 -5.11
C GLN A 26 -15.52 -11.01 -4.86
N PHE A 27 -14.54 -11.71 -5.44
CA PHE A 27 -14.32 -13.13 -5.16
C PHE A 27 -13.86 -13.36 -3.72
N LEU A 28 -12.85 -12.62 -3.27
CA LEU A 28 -12.23 -12.76 -1.95
C LEU A 28 -13.21 -12.47 -0.81
N THR A 29 -14.11 -11.49 -0.99
CA THR A 29 -15.17 -11.18 -0.01
C THR A 29 -16.13 -12.37 0.18
N GLN A 30 -16.44 -13.13 -0.88
CA GLN A 30 -17.24 -14.36 -0.74
C GLN A 30 -16.50 -15.47 0.03
N LYS A 31 -15.18 -15.35 0.19
CA LYS A 31 -14.35 -16.23 1.01
C LYS A 31 -14.07 -15.68 2.40
N GLY A 32 -14.69 -14.55 2.77
CA GLY A 32 -14.51 -13.88 4.06
C GLY A 32 -13.24 -13.03 4.17
N ILE A 33 -12.41 -12.98 3.13
CA ILE A 33 -11.18 -12.18 3.11
C ILE A 33 -11.54 -10.72 2.83
N LYS A 34 -11.10 -9.82 3.71
CA LYS A 34 -11.36 -8.38 3.61
C LYS A 34 -10.05 -7.62 3.43
N ILE A 35 -10.02 -6.74 2.44
CA ILE A 35 -8.85 -5.91 2.10
C ILE A 35 -9.24 -4.46 2.22
N THR A 36 -8.57 -3.77 3.14
CA THR A 36 -8.80 -2.35 3.43
C THR A 36 -7.47 -1.60 3.34
N ALA A 37 -7.44 -0.49 2.63
CA ALA A 37 -6.30 0.43 2.64
C ALA A 37 -6.74 1.87 2.94
N TYR A 38 -5.80 2.66 3.44
CA TYR A 38 -6.06 4.04 3.80
C TYR A 38 -4.77 4.88 3.82
N THR A 39 -4.94 6.19 3.69
CA THR A 39 -3.83 7.14 3.84
C THR A 39 -3.44 7.20 5.31
N SER A 40 -2.20 6.81 5.62
CA SER A 40 -1.65 6.86 6.98
C SER A 40 -0.63 7.96 7.20
N GLN A 41 -0.13 8.58 6.13
CA GLN A 41 0.79 9.70 6.22
C GLN A 41 0.70 10.62 5.01
N VAL A 42 0.80 11.92 5.24
CA VAL A 42 1.08 12.93 4.20
C VAL A 42 2.20 13.84 4.68
N GLY A 43 3.35 13.80 4.00
CA GLY A 43 4.53 14.52 4.46
C GLY A 43 4.94 14.12 5.87
N GLN A 44 4.94 15.08 6.80
CA GLN A 44 5.29 14.87 8.20
C GLN A 44 4.08 14.50 9.10
N ILE A 45 2.86 14.58 8.57
CA ILE A 45 1.63 14.28 9.31
C ILE A 45 1.37 12.78 9.19
N LYS A 46 1.60 12.03 10.27
CA LYS A 46 1.56 10.57 10.32
C LYS A 46 0.59 10.09 11.40
N LEU A 47 -0.21 9.08 11.08
CA LEU A 47 -1.00 8.34 12.08
C LEU A 47 -0.07 7.63 13.08
N THR A 48 -0.35 7.82 14.36
CA THR A 48 0.31 7.11 15.46
C THR A 48 -0.57 5.99 16.03
N THR A 49 -1.88 6.06 15.81
CA THR A 49 -2.85 5.06 16.25
C THR A 49 -2.67 3.75 15.46
N PRO A 50 -2.60 2.60 16.13
CA PRO A 50 -2.49 1.31 15.45
C PRO A 50 -3.78 1.00 14.68
N TYR A 51 -3.65 0.22 13.60
CA TYR A 51 -4.79 -0.05 12.71
C TYR A 51 -5.95 -0.77 13.40
N THR A 52 -5.65 -1.54 14.45
CA THR A 52 -6.63 -2.28 15.27
C THR A 52 -7.57 -1.38 16.06
N GLU A 53 -7.22 -0.10 16.22
CA GLU A 53 -8.01 0.90 16.96
C GLU A 53 -8.67 1.93 16.03
N LEU A 54 -8.46 1.81 14.71
CA LEU A 54 -9.00 2.75 13.72
C LEU A 54 -10.42 2.33 13.28
N ASP A 55 -11.29 3.31 13.11
CA ASP A 55 -12.59 3.09 12.48
C ASP A 55 -12.47 3.22 10.95
N PHE A 56 -12.46 2.08 10.26
CA PHE A 56 -12.38 2.06 8.80
C PHE A 56 -13.61 2.62 8.09
N ASN A 57 -14.73 2.87 8.80
CA ASN A 57 -15.89 3.54 8.20
C ASN A 57 -15.61 5.02 7.87
N GLU A 58 -14.61 5.63 8.50
CA GLU A 58 -14.22 7.02 8.28
C GLU A 58 -13.42 7.21 6.97
N ILE A 59 -12.89 6.12 6.37
CA ILE A 59 -12.02 6.19 5.19
C ILE A 59 -12.71 6.89 4.02
N GLU A 60 -13.98 6.59 3.73
CA GLU A 60 -14.67 7.22 2.60
C GLU A 60 -15.35 8.55 2.95
N GLN A 61 -15.24 9.02 4.19
CA GLN A 61 -15.90 10.26 4.67
C GLN A 61 -15.07 11.53 4.42
N ASN A 62 -13.84 11.40 3.91
CA ASN A 62 -12.96 12.54 3.68
C ASN A 62 -12.10 12.40 2.41
N ASP A 63 -11.67 13.54 1.86
CA ASP A 63 -10.96 13.63 0.58
C ASP A 63 -9.58 12.96 0.57
N VAL A 64 -8.99 12.73 1.75
CA VAL A 64 -7.65 12.12 1.88
C VAL A 64 -7.71 10.64 2.21
N ARG A 65 -8.89 10.07 2.45
CA ARG A 65 -9.07 8.66 2.81
C ARG A 65 -8.28 8.23 4.04
N CYS A 66 -8.29 9.06 5.07
CA CYS A 66 -7.68 8.77 6.37
C CYS A 66 -8.77 8.36 7.37
N PRO A 67 -8.63 7.28 8.14
CA PRO A 67 -9.63 6.80 9.11
C PRO A 67 -9.64 7.59 10.44
N ASP A 68 -8.95 8.73 10.49
CA ASP A 68 -8.94 9.65 11.63
C ASP A 68 -9.30 11.05 11.12
N ALA A 69 -10.46 11.57 11.54
CA ALA A 69 -10.99 12.84 11.06
C ALA A 69 -10.10 14.05 11.41
N THR A 70 -9.42 14.00 12.56
CA THR A 70 -8.52 15.07 13.00
C THR A 70 -7.29 15.10 12.11
N MET A 71 -6.67 13.94 11.89
CA MET A 71 -5.51 13.80 11.01
C MET A 71 -5.87 14.07 9.55
N ALA A 72 -7.06 13.65 9.10
CA ALA A 72 -7.57 13.94 7.77
C ALA A 72 -7.61 15.45 7.51
N THR A 73 -8.13 16.23 8.47
CA THR A 73 -8.19 17.69 8.38
C THR A 73 -6.79 18.30 8.23
N GLN A 74 -5.83 17.88 9.08
CA GLN A 74 -4.45 18.36 9.02
C GLN A 74 -3.77 18.00 7.68
N MET A 75 -3.96 16.76 7.19
CA MET A 75 -3.43 16.31 5.90
C MET A 75 -4.00 17.13 4.73
N ILE A 76 -5.31 17.41 4.74
CA ILE A 76 -5.98 18.24 3.72
C ILE A 76 -5.38 19.65 3.70
N GLU A 77 -5.22 20.28 4.86
CA GLU A 77 -4.62 21.61 4.98
C GLU A 77 -3.19 21.63 4.44
N ARG A 78 -2.38 20.63 4.80
CA ARG A 78 -1.01 20.51 4.31
C ARG A 78 -0.95 20.35 2.80
N ILE A 79 -1.82 19.53 2.20
CA ILE A 79 -1.89 19.37 0.74
C ILE A 79 -2.27 20.69 0.06
N LYS A 80 -3.24 21.43 0.64
CA LYS A 80 -3.66 22.75 0.12
C LYS A 80 -2.51 23.75 0.18
N GLU A 81 -1.74 23.76 1.27
CA GLU A 81 -0.57 24.63 1.43
C GLU A 81 0.50 24.34 0.37
N VAL A 82 0.91 23.08 0.24
CA VAL A 82 1.89 22.62 -0.75
C VAL A 82 1.44 22.96 -2.18
N ARG A 83 0.15 22.77 -2.47
CA ARG A 83 -0.43 23.14 -3.77
C ARG A 83 -0.33 24.64 -4.05
N LYS A 84 -0.62 25.50 -3.08
CA LYS A 84 -0.49 26.98 -3.23
C LYS A 84 0.95 27.38 -3.50
N GLN A 85 1.90 26.63 -2.96
CA GLN A 85 3.33 26.82 -3.18
C GLN A 85 3.80 26.37 -4.57
N GLY A 86 2.92 25.74 -5.38
CA GLY A 86 3.28 25.18 -6.70
C GLY A 86 4.10 23.90 -6.62
N ASP A 87 4.12 23.25 -5.45
CA ASP A 87 4.92 22.07 -5.15
C ASP A 87 4.03 20.81 -5.00
N THR A 88 4.64 19.66 -4.73
CA THR A 88 3.94 18.40 -4.48
C THR A 88 4.49 17.70 -3.25
N ILE A 89 3.71 16.78 -2.67
CA ILE A 89 4.10 16.04 -1.47
C ILE A 89 3.75 14.57 -1.62
N GLY A 90 4.56 13.72 -0.99
CA GLY A 90 4.35 12.28 -0.89
C GLY A 90 3.65 11.89 0.40
N GLY A 91 3.66 10.60 0.69
CA GLY A 91 3.03 10.04 1.89
C GLY A 91 3.05 8.53 1.91
N VAL A 92 2.28 7.95 2.82
CA VAL A 92 2.22 6.50 3.05
C VAL A 92 0.77 6.04 3.03
N ILE A 93 0.55 4.89 2.40
CA ILE A 93 -0.70 4.14 2.46
C ILE A 93 -0.46 2.92 3.32
N SER A 94 -1.30 2.73 4.34
CA SER A 94 -1.35 1.47 5.08
C SER A 94 -2.45 0.59 4.49
N ALA A 95 -2.25 -0.71 4.54
CA ALA A 95 -3.26 -1.69 4.17
C ALA A 95 -3.27 -2.87 5.14
N VAL A 96 -4.44 -3.47 5.31
CA VAL A 96 -4.71 -4.62 6.15
C VAL A 96 -5.55 -5.63 5.36
N ILE A 97 -5.14 -6.89 5.41
CA ILE A 97 -5.84 -8.03 4.82
C ILE A 97 -6.25 -8.95 5.96
N GLU A 98 -7.54 -8.89 6.30
CA GLU A 98 -8.15 -9.64 7.40
C GLU A 98 -8.64 -11.01 6.90
N ASN A 99 -8.66 -12.00 7.79
CA ASN A 99 -9.16 -13.36 7.55
C ASN A 99 -8.44 -14.12 6.42
N THR A 100 -7.13 -13.90 6.25
CA THR A 100 -6.35 -14.66 5.28
C THR A 100 -6.18 -16.11 5.79
N PRO A 101 -6.52 -17.14 5.00
CA PRO A 101 -6.32 -18.53 5.41
C PRO A 101 -4.85 -18.82 5.72
N VAL A 102 -4.57 -19.69 6.68
CA VAL A 102 -3.21 -20.15 7.00
C VAL A 102 -2.61 -20.89 5.79
N GLY A 103 -1.32 -20.65 5.53
CA GLY A 103 -0.55 -21.40 4.52
C GLY A 103 -0.64 -20.85 3.10
N LEU A 104 -1.24 -19.67 2.89
CA LEU A 104 -1.27 -18.98 1.61
C LEU A 104 0.13 -18.43 1.26
N GLY A 105 0.67 -18.77 0.09
CA GLY A 105 2.01 -18.34 -0.34
C GLY A 105 2.89 -19.51 -0.74
N GLU A 106 4.17 -19.23 -0.98
CA GLU A 106 5.21 -20.26 -1.20
C GLU A 106 6.43 -20.01 -0.29
N PRO A 107 7.10 -21.04 0.22
CA PRO A 107 8.19 -20.86 1.19
C PRO A 107 9.53 -20.47 0.55
N ALA A 108 9.67 -20.58 -0.77
CA ALA A 108 10.95 -20.47 -1.47
C ALA A 108 11.02 -19.25 -2.41
N PHE A 109 10.45 -19.37 -3.63
CA PHE A 109 10.64 -18.40 -4.72
C PHE A 109 9.56 -17.33 -4.73
N ASP A 110 8.28 -17.74 -4.76
CA ASP A 110 7.13 -16.83 -4.82
C ASP A 110 6.57 -16.57 -3.41
N LYS A 111 7.40 -16.05 -2.51
CA LYS A 111 6.96 -15.75 -1.13
C LYS A 111 5.85 -14.70 -1.14
N LEU A 112 4.83 -14.89 -0.29
CA LEU A 112 3.64 -14.03 -0.27
C LEU A 112 3.99 -12.54 -0.09
N HIS A 113 4.80 -12.22 0.92
CA HIS A 113 5.26 -10.84 1.18
C HIS A 113 6.13 -10.28 0.05
N ALA A 114 6.87 -11.13 -0.67
CA ALA A 114 7.71 -10.70 -1.78
C ALA A 114 6.87 -10.34 -3.01
N GLU A 115 5.84 -11.12 -3.33
CA GLU A 115 4.90 -10.81 -4.41
C GLU A 115 4.01 -9.61 -4.06
N LEU A 116 3.58 -9.46 -2.80
CA LEU A 116 2.95 -8.23 -2.33
C LEU A 116 3.88 -7.03 -2.52
N GLY A 117 5.15 -7.14 -2.09
CA GLY A 117 6.14 -6.09 -2.26
C GLY A 117 6.37 -5.71 -3.72
N LYS A 118 6.53 -6.70 -4.61
CA LYS A 118 6.62 -6.50 -6.07
C LYS A 118 5.39 -5.80 -6.63
N ALA A 119 4.20 -6.24 -6.24
CA ALA A 119 2.94 -5.64 -6.67
C ALA A 119 2.87 -4.17 -6.25
N MET A 120 3.20 -3.84 -5.00
CA MET A 120 3.19 -2.46 -4.51
C MET A 120 4.29 -1.60 -5.14
N LEU A 121 5.52 -2.10 -5.24
CA LEU A 121 6.65 -1.41 -5.86
C LEU A 121 6.44 -1.16 -7.36
N SER A 122 5.55 -1.91 -8.01
CA SER A 122 5.17 -1.69 -9.41
C SER A 122 4.20 -0.51 -9.62
N ILE A 123 3.63 0.05 -8.54
CA ILE A 123 2.72 1.19 -8.61
C ILE A 123 3.55 2.46 -8.83
N ASN A 124 3.06 3.36 -9.70
CA ASN A 124 3.72 4.63 -9.96
C ASN A 124 3.95 5.43 -8.67
N ALA A 125 5.11 6.09 -8.60
CA ALA A 125 5.57 6.88 -7.46
C ALA A 125 5.87 6.10 -6.17
N VAL A 126 5.65 4.78 -6.12
CA VAL A 126 6.09 3.98 -4.97
C VAL A 126 7.61 3.87 -4.94
N LYS A 127 8.17 4.02 -3.74
CA LYS A 127 9.61 3.94 -3.46
C LYS A 127 9.96 3.03 -2.29
N GLY A 128 8.97 2.54 -1.54
CA GLY A 128 9.17 1.65 -0.41
C GLY A 128 7.95 0.79 -0.14
N PHE A 129 8.22 -0.40 0.38
CA PHE A 129 7.23 -1.35 0.88
C PHE A 129 7.81 -1.98 2.14
N GLU A 130 7.02 -2.04 3.20
CA GLU A 130 7.34 -2.73 4.43
C GLU A 130 6.08 -3.40 4.96
N TYR A 131 6.24 -4.51 5.69
CA TYR A 131 5.14 -5.31 6.21
C TYR A 131 5.45 -5.71 7.65
N GLY A 132 4.42 -5.98 8.44
CA GLY A 132 4.60 -6.24 9.86
C GLY A 132 5.26 -5.06 10.58
N SER A 133 6.14 -5.38 11.51
CA SER A 133 7.05 -4.43 12.18
C SER A 133 7.94 -3.63 11.23
N GLY A 134 8.11 -4.07 9.97
CA GLY A 134 8.80 -3.31 8.94
C GLY A 134 10.21 -2.89 9.34
N PHE A 135 10.56 -1.63 9.06
CA PHE A 135 11.84 -1.08 9.49
C PHE A 135 11.93 -0.87 11.01
N ASP A 136 10.81 -0.73 11.71
CA ASP A 136 10.80 -0.54 13.17
C ASP A 136 11.32 -1.81 13.89
N GLY A 137 11.18 -2.99 13.26
CA GLY A 137 11.68 -4.26 13.79
C GLY A 137 13.21 -4.38 13.88
N VAL A 138 13.98 -3.51 13.21
CA VAL A 138 15.46 -3.58 13.26
C VAL A 138 16.04 -3.15 14.61
N GLU A 139 15.24 -2.45 15.43
CA GLU A 139 15.61 -1.97 16.75
C GLU A 139 15.33 -3.00 17.86
N MET A 140 14.65 -4.10 17.53
CA MET A 140 14.17 -5.11 18.49
C MET A 140 15.16 -6.27 18.65
N LEU A 141 15.22 -6.84 19.85
CA LEU A 141 15.86 -8.13 20.06
C LEU A 141 14.96 -9.26 19.55
N GLY A 142 15.55 -10.38 19.10
CA GLY A 142 14.76 -11.53 18.64
C GLY A 142 13.78 -12.08 19.70
N SER A 143 14.13 -12.00 20.98
CA SER A 143 13.24 -12.39 22.09
C SER A 143 12.01 -11.49 22.23
N GLU A 144 12.10 -10.26 21.76
CA GLU A 144 11.02 -9.26 21.79
C GLU A 144 10.22 -9.29 20.49
N HIS A 145 10.88 -9.58 19.37
CA HIS A 145 10.27 -9.62 18.03
C HIS A 145 9.47 -10.90 17.77
N ASN A 146 9.91 -12.03 18.32
CA ASN A 146 9.29 -13.33 18.06
C ASN A 146 7.80 -13.35 18.45
N ASP A 147 6.95 -13.58 17.45
CA ASP A 147 5.52 -13.80 17.62
C ASP A 147 5.25 -15.16 18.29
N LEU A 148 5.09 -15.17 19.62
CA LEU A 148 4.88 -16.39 20.40
C LEU A 148 3.53 -17.04 20.05
N ILE A 149 3.55 -18.34 19.76
CA ILE A 149 2.35 -19.10 19.38
C ILE A 149 1.59 -19.56 20.64
N PHE A 150 0.27 -19.44 20.62
CA PHE A 150 -0.62 -19.92 21.68
C PHE A 150 -1.93 -20.51 21.12
N LYS A 151 -2.71 -21.15 21.98
CA LYS A 151 -4.09 -21.56 21.69
C LYS A 151 -5.09 -20.71 22.47
N ASP A 152 -6.10 -20.20 21.79
CA ASP A 152 -7.21 -19.46 22.42
C ASP A 152 -8.18 -20.41 23.16
N GLU A 153 -9.28 -19.84 23.68
CA GLU A 153 -10.30 -20.59 24.43
C GLU A 153 -11.09 -21.56 23.53
N GLU A 154 -11.22 -21.23 22.24
CA GLU A 154 -11.83 -22.04 21.19
C GLU A 154 -10.90 -23.14 20.64
N GLY A 155 -9.62 -23.13 21.04
CA GLY A 155 -8.60 -24.09 20.61
C GLY A 155 -7.93 -23.77 19.27
N GLN A 156 -8.17 -22.59 18.70
CA GLN A 156 -7.50 -22.09 17.50
C GLN A 156 -6.09 -21.60 17.84
N VAL A 157 -5.19 -21.71 16.87
CA VAL A 157 -3.78 -21.37 17.04
C VAL A 157 -3.55 -19.95 16.54
N HIS A 158 -3.01 -19.09 17.41
CA HIS A 158 -2.75 -17.67 17.17
C HIS A 158 -1.35 -17.27 17.61
N THR A 159 -0.94 -16.06 17.24
CA THR A 159 0.28 -15.44 17.80
C THR A 159 -0.04 -14.33 18.78
N ARG A 160 0.75 -14.21 19.85
CA ARG A 160 0.57 -13.20 20.93
C ARG A 160 0.73 -11.76 20.44
N SER A 161 1.52 -11.59 19.39
CA SER A 161 1.80 -10.34 18.68
C SER A 161 1.75 -10.63 17.19
N ASN A 162 1.81 -9.59 16.36
CA ASN A 162 1.84 -9.72 14.91
C ASN A 162 3.00 -8.90 14.30
N HIS A 163 4.21 -9.05 14.83
CA HIS A 163 5.41 -8.37 14.32
C HIS A 163 5.84 -8.89 12.95
N SER A 164 5.49 -10.14 12.62
CA SER A 164 5.66 -10.75 11.30
C SER A 164 4.71 -10.21 10.23
N GLY A 165 3.63 -9.54 10.63
CA GLY A 165 2.66 -8.96 9.69
C GLY A 165 1.87 -9.99 8.91
N GLY A 166 1.42 -11.04 9.60
CA GLY A 166 0.58 -12.10 9.04
C GLY A 166 1.31 -13.08 8.13
N VAL A 167 2.63 -12.94 7.95
CA VAL A 167 3.43 -13.77 7.03
C VAL A 167 4.70 -14.28 7.71
N GLN A 168 4.82 -15.60 7.85
CA GLN A 168 6.00 -16.26 8.42
C GLN A 168 6.54 -17.29 7.42
N GLY A 169 7.86 -17.28 7.19
CA GLY A 169 8.49 -18.22 6.26
C GLY A 169 8.06 -18.09 4.79
N GLY A 170 7.33 -17.03 4.41
CA GLY A 170 6.81 -16.85 3.04
C GLY A 170 5.34 -17.22 2.86
N ILE A 171 4.70 -17.76 3.90
CA ILE A 171 3.28 -18.13 3.90
C ILE A 171 2.49 -17.35 4.96
N SER A 172 1.19 -17.19 4.78
CA SER A 172 0.33 -16.59 5.80
C SER A 172 0.23 -17.45 7.05
N ASN A 173 0.18 -16.83 8.22
CA ASN A 173 0.07 -17.53 9.51
C ASN A 173 -1.33 -17.47 10.13
N GLY A 174 -2.29 -16.80 9.48
CA GLY A 174 -3.69 -16.66 9.93
C GLY A 174 -4.00 -15.34 10.62
N GLU A 175 -2.97 -14.60 11.07
CA GLU A 175 -3.14 -13.24 11.55
C GLU A 175 -3.30 -12.25 10.39
N ASP A 176 -3.71 -11.02 10.70
CA ASP A 176 -3.83 -9.95 9.72
C ASP A 176 -2.52 -9.73 8.97
N ILE A 177 -2.58 -9.69 7.64
CA ILE A 177 -1.46 -9.20 6.84
C ILE A 177 -1.57 -7.70 6.74
N TYR A 178 -0.63 -6.98 7.34
CA TYR A 178 -0.58 -5.51 7.25
C TYR A 178 0.75 -5.01 6.71
N PHE A 179 0.68 -3.93 5.94
CA PHE A 179 1.84 -3.35 5.28
C PHE A 179 1.67 -1.85 5.02
N ARG A 180 2.80 -1.17 4.80
CA ARG A 180 2.90 0.25 4.46
C ARG A 180 3.57 0.42 3.10
N VAL A 181 3.03 1.32 2.28
CA VAL A 181 3.52 1.62 0.93
C VAL A 181 3.89 3.09 0.85
N ALA A 182 5.18 3.38 0.61
CA ALA A 182 5.71 4.73 0.59
C ALA A 182 5.68 5.33 -0.83
N PHE A 183 4.99 6.46 -0.99
CA PHE A 183 4.89 7.21 -2.23
C PHE A 183 5.72 8.48 -2.16
N LYS A 184 6.59 8.69 -3.16
CA LYS A 184 7.31 9.95 -3.31
C LYS A 184 6.40 11.09 -3.82
N PRO A 185 6.81 12.36 -3.66
CA PRO A 185 6.18 13.47 -4.36
C PRO A 185 6.14 13.27 -5.88
N VAL A 186 5.15 13.87 -6.54
CA VAL A 186 5.00 13.78 -8.00
C VAL A 186 6.09 14.62 -8.66
N ALA A 187 6.67 14.12 -9.75
CA ALA A 187 7.80 14.79 -10.41
C ALA A 187 7.40 16.12 -11.08
N THR A 188 6.15 16.25 -11.54
CA THR A 188 5.68 17.44 -12.24
C THR A 188 5.19 18.49 -11.24
N LEU A 189 5.97 19.57 -11.11
CA LEU A 189 5.67 20.73 -10.29
C LEU A 189 5.16 21.88 -11.16
N MET A 190 4.47 22.86 -10.56
CA MET A 190 4.15 24.11 -11.25
C MET A 190 5.34 25.09 -11.25
N ARG A 191 6.37 24.80 -10.47
CA ARG A 191 7.63 25.54 -10.43
C ARG A 191 8.52 25.15 -11.60
N ASP A 192 9.15 26.16 -12.19
CA ASP A 192 10.17 25.99 -13.21
C ASP A 192 11.36 25.23 -12.62
N GLN A 193 11.87 24.25 -13.38
CA GLN A 193 13.01 23.43 -12.99
C GLN A 193 14.03 23.40 -14.12
N GLU A 194 15.32 23.45 -13.75
CA GLU A 194 16.41 23.23 -14.69
C GLU A 194 16.45 21.76 -15.11
N SER A 195 16.69 21.53 -16.39
CA SER A 195 16.86 20.21 -16.96
C SER A 195 17.75 20.28 -18.20
N VAL A 196 17.86 19.16 -18.90
CA VAL A 196 18.54 19.07 -20.20
C VAL A 196 17.59 18.47 -21.23
N ASP A 197 17.67 18.94 -22.46
CA ASP A 197 16.91 18.34 -23.56
C ASP A 197 17.60 17.06 -24.10
N VAL A 198 17.09 16.56 -25.23
CA VAL A 198 17.62 15.33 -25.86
C VAL A 198 19.00 15.53 -26.51
N GLU A 199 19.39 16.77 -26.76
CA GLU A 199 20.70 17.15 -27.31
C GLU A 199 21.72 17.43 -26.18
N GLY A 200 21.24 17.54 -24.93
CA GLY A 200 22.04 17.78 -23.73
C GLY A 200 22.13 19.25 -23.34
N GLU A 201 21.41 20.12 -24.03
CA GLU A 201 21.42 21.55 -23.79
C GLU A 201 20.55 21.92 -22.60
N SER A 202 20.99 22.92 -21.82
CA SER A 202 20.24 23.37 -20.65
C SER A 202 18.90 23.99 -21.04
N VAL A 203 17.82 23.49 -20.43
CA VAL A 203 16.45 23.96 -20.66
C VAL A 203 15.71 24.15 -19.35
N THR A 204 14.73 25.03 -19.35
CA THR A 204 13.78 25.17 -18.24
C THR A 204 12.52 24.36 -18.53
N VAL A 205 12.22 23.39 -17.67
CA VAL A 205 11.00 22.60 -17.72
C VAL A 205 9.90 23.34 -16.96
N GLN A 206 8.85 23.71 -17.68
CA GLN A 206 7.66 24.35 -17.13
C GLN A 206 6.53 23.32 -17.05
N GLY A 207 6.03 23.04 -15.84
CA GLY A 207 4.87 22.18 -15.64
C GLY A 207 3.61 22.79 -16.25
N LYS A 208 3.00 22.10 -17.22
CA LYS A 208 1.74 22.52 -17.83
C LYS A 208 0.62 21.54 -17.47
N GLY A 209 -0.46 22.05 -16.90
CA GLY A 209 -1.70 21.30 -16.68
C GLY A 209 -2.13 21.20 -15.23
N ARG A 210 -3.12 20.35 -14.97
CA ARG A 210 -3.58 20.03 -13.61
C ARG A 210 -2.83 18.78 -13.13
N HIS A 211 -1.93 18.97 -12.18
CA HIS A 211 -1.21 17.88 -11.52
C HIS A 211 -1.73 17.69 -10.09
N ASP A 212 -1.78 16.43 -9.65
CA ASP A 212 -2.19 16.11 -8.29
C ASP A 212 -1.07 16.56 -7.32
N PRO A 213 -1.36 17.44 -6.33
CA PRO A 213 -0.37 17.89 -5.35
C PRO A 213 0.05 16.77 -4.39
N CYS A 214 -0.76 15.71 -4.28
CA CYS A 214 -0.47 14.49 -3.53
C CYS A 214 -1.26 13.34 -4.17
N VAL A 215 -0.57 12.25 -4.55
CA VAL A 215 -1.20 11.08 -5.22
C VAL A 215 -1.80 10.07 -4.26
N VAL A 216 -1.42 10.14 -2.98
CA VAL A 216 -1.71 9.12 -1.97
C VAL A 216 -3.22 8.85 -1.83
N PRO A 217 -4.12 9.86 -1.71
CA PRO A 217 -5.55 9.59 -1.59
C PRO A 217 -6.14 8.80 -2.75
N ARG A 218 -5.61 9.01 -3.96
CA ARG A 218 -6.06 8.31 -5.17
C ARG A 218 -5.46 6.92 -5.32
N ALA A 219 -4.29 6.70 -4.72
CA ALA A 219 -3.59 5.43 -4.79
C ALA A 219 -4.11 4.39 -3.79
N VAL A 220 -4.97 4.76 -2.83
CA VAL A 220 -5.59 3.84 -1.87
C VAL A 220 -6.26 2.65 -2.57
N VAL A 221 -7.16 2.93 -3.51
CA VAL A 221 -7.87 1.87 -4.27
C VAL A 221 -6.93 1.05 -5.16
N ILE A 222 -5.79 1.61 -5.57
CA ILE A 222 -4.78 0.91 -6.37
C ILE A 222 -4.05 -0.10 -5.48
N VAL A 223 -3.68 0.30 -4.26
CA VAL A 223 -3.05 -0.59 -3.27
C VAL A 223 -3.98 -1.75 -2.93
N GLU A 224 -5.26 -1.49 -2.66
CA GLU A 224 -6.23 -2.57 -2.41
C GLU A 224 -6.36 -3.51 -3.61
N ALA A 225 -6.45 -2.96 -4.82
CA ALA A 225 -6.58 -3.75 -6.04
C ALA A 225 -5.36 -4.66 -6.26
N MET A 226 -4.16 -4.12 -6.09
CA MET A 226 -2.93 -4.88 -6.24
C MET A 226 -2.79 -5.96 -5.17
N ALA A 227 -3.19 -5.68 -3.93
CA ALA A 227 -3.21 -6.68 -2.87
C ALA A 227 -4.22 -7.80 -3.18
N ALA A 228 -5.42 -7.44 -3.61
CA ALA A 228 -6.46 -8.40 -4.00
C ALA A 228 -6.02 -9.32 -5.13
N LEU A 229 -5.32 -8.80 -6.14
CA LEU A 229 -4.79 -9.61 -7.23
C LEU A 229 -3.76 -10.65 -6.74
N VAL A 230 -2.84 -10.25 -5.86
CA VAL A 230 -1.84 -11.17 -5.28
C VAL A 230 -2.50 -12.24 -4.42
N ILE A 231 -3.41 -11.84 -3.52
CA ILE A 231 -4.11 -12.78 -2.65
C ILE A 231 -4.96 -13.76 -3.47
N LEU A 232 -5.67 -13.29 -4.49
CA LEU A 232 -6.46 -14.16 -5.36
C LEU A 232 -5.57 -15.16 -6.12
N ASP A 233 -4.43 -14.72 -6.64
CA ASP A 233 -3.50 -15.60 -7.37
C ASP A 233 -3.03 -16.74 -6.46
N PHE A 234 -2.50 -16.44 -5.27
CA PHE A 234 -2.12 -17.49 -4.33
C PHE A 234 -3.29 -18.36 -3.89
N TYR A 235 -4.48 -17.77 -3.74
CA TYR A 235 -5.66 -18.54 -3.33
C TYR A 235 -6.01 -19.59 -4.38
N LEU A 236 -6.00 -19.22 -5.66
CA LEU A 236 -6.28 -20.12 -6.76
C LEU A 236 -5.17 -21.18 -6.94
N ARG A 237 -3.89 -20.80 -6.77
CA ARG A 237 -2.77 -21.75 -6.76
C ARG A 237 -2.95 -22.81 -5.67
N GLN A 238 -3.27 -22.39 -4.45
CA GLN A 238 -3.49 -23.30 -3.32
C GLN A 238 -4.65 -24.28 -3.57
N GLN A 239 -5.75 -23.79 -4.15
CA GLN A 239 -6.90 -24.64 -4.51
C GLN A 239 -6.52 -25.72 -5.53
N SER A 240 -5.57 -25.44 -6.43
CA SER A 240 -5.11 -26.43 -7.41
C SER A 240 -4.35 -27.60 -6.78
N TYR A 241 -3.64 -27.36 -5.67
CA TYR A 241 -2.95 -28.41 -4.92
C TYR A 241 -3.89 -29.26 -4.06
N GLN A 242 -4.99 -28.67 -3.57
CA GLN A 242 -5.98 -29.37 -2.73
C GLN A 242 -6.98 -30.21 -3.54
N SER A 243 -7.12 -29.92 -4.83
CA SER A 243 -8.02 -30.64 -5.74
C SER A 243 -7.35 -31.83 -6.44
N ALA A 244 -6.06 -32.07 -6.16
CA ALA A 244 -5.26 -33.19 -6.66
C ALA A 244 -5.09 -34.27 -5.57
#